data_AF-A0A7L8G7M6-F1
#
_entry.id   AF-A0A7L8G7M6-F1
#
_cell.length_a   1.000
_cell.length_b   1.000
_cell.length_c   1.000
_cell.angle_alpha   90.00
_cell.angle_beta   90.00
_cell.angle_gamma   90.00
#
_symmetry.space_group_name_H-M   'P 1'
#
loop_
_entity.id
_entity.type
_entity.pdbx_description
1 polymer ?
#
loop_
_entity_poly.entity_id
_entity_poly.type
_entity_poly.pdbx_seq_one_letter_code
_entity_poly.pdbx_strand_id
1 'polypeptide(L)'
;HPLFKIINNSFIDLPAPSNISSWWNFGSLLGICLAVQILTGLFLAMHYTSDTTTAFYSVTHICRDVNYGWILRYLHANGASMFFICLFLHVGRGIYYGSYMFTETWNIGIIL
;
A
#
# COMPACT_ATOMS: atom_id res chain seq x y z
N HIS A 1 0.74 8.89 -28.51
CA HIS A 1 -0.51 8.20 -28.08
C HIS A 1 -0.97 8.79 -26.74
N PRO A 2 -2.26 9.16 -26.58
CA PRO A 2 -2.74 9.82 -25.36
C PRO A 2 -2.45 9.07 -24.06
N LEU A 3 -2.65 7.74 -24.02
CA LEU A 3 -2.34 6.92 -22.83
C LEU A 3 -0.84 6.93 -22.49
N PHE A 4 0.03 6.74 -23.49
CA PHE A 4 1.48 6.73 -23.26
C PHE A 4 2.01 8.10 -22.85
N LYS A 5 1.37 9.20 -23.28
CA LYS A 5 1.76 10.55 -22.86
C LYS A 5 1.61 10.75 -21.35
N ILE A 6 0.53 10.22 -20.75
CA ILE A 6 0.30 10.31 -19.31
C ILE A 6 1.40 9.55 -18.56
N ILE A 7 1.64 8.29 -18.94
CA ILE A 7 2.68 7.44 -18.33
C ILE A 7 4.07 8.07 -18.49
N ASN A 8 4.39 8.56 -19.68
CA ASN A 8 5.69 9.15 -19.95
C ASN A 8 5.96 10.35 -19.05
N ASN A 9 5.00 11.27 -18.96
CA ASN A 9 5.16 12.51 -18.21
C ASN A 9 5.19 12.31 -16.68
N SER A 10 4.55 11.25 -16.16
CA SER A 10 4.47 11.00 -14.72
C SER A 10 5.46 9.96 -14.20
N PHE A 11 6.03 9.12 -15.08
CA PHE A 11 6.82 7.96 -14.67
C PHE A 11 8.17 7.80 -15.38
N ILE A 12 8.31 8.24 -16.64
CA ILE A 12 9.53 8.04 -17.44
C ILE A 12 10.36 9.32 -17.48
N ASP A 13 9.81 10.38 -18.07
CA ASP A 13 10.48 11.67 -18.27
C ASP A 13 10.09 12.71 -17.20
N LEU A 14 9.70 12.24 -16.01
CA LEU A 14 9.39 13.12 -14.89
C LEU A 14 10.68 13.80 -14.40
N PRO A 15 10.77 15.15 -14.39
CA PRO A 15 11.92 15.84 -13.83
C PRO A 15 11.93 15.69 -12.30
N ALA A 16 12.91 14.96 -11.77
CA ALA A 16 13.11 14.78 -10.33
C ALA A 16 14.38 15.51 -9.86
N PRO A 17 14.40 16.10 -8.65
CA PRO A 17 15.62 16.65 -8.07
C PRO A 17 16.68 15.56 -7.90
N SER A 18 17.93 15.84 -8.25
CA SER A 18 19.02 14.85 -8.22
C SER A 18 19.47 14.46 -6.81
N ASN A 19 19.08 15.23 -5.79
CA ASN A 19 19.52 15.07 -4.41
C ASN A 19 18.43 14.55 -3.45
N ILE A 20 17.36 13.93 -3.98
CA ILE A 20 16.37 13.25 -3.11
C ILE A 20 17.02 12.08 -2.37
N SER A 21 16.74 11.98 -1.07
CA SER A 21 17.27 10.92 -0.20
C SER A 21 16.36 9.69 -0.20
N SER A 22 16.76 8.63 0.53
CA SER A 22 15.97 7.41 0.71
C SER A 22 14.56 7.66 1.26
N TRP A 23 14.34 8.76 1.97
CA TRP A 23 13.04 9.15 2.50
C TRP A 23 11.98 9.41 1.42
N TRP A 24 12.38 9.72 0.17
CA TRP A 24 11.45 9.86 -0.95
C TRP A 24 10.87 8.55 -1.45
N ASN A 25 11.45 7.40 -1.09
CA ASN A 25 10.97 6.07 -1.50
C ASN A 25 9.65 5.67 -0.82
N PHE A 26 9.30 6.26 0.33
CA PHE A 26 8.10 5.83 1.06
C PHE A 26 6.80 6.10 0.31
N GLY A 27 6.78 7.04 -0.65
CA GLY A 27 5.61 7.25 -1.51
C GLY A 27 5.34 6.07 -2.44
N SER A 28 6.36 5.58 -3.15
CA SER A 28 6.21 4.40 -4.03
C SER A 28 5.98 3.12 -3.22
N LEU A 29 6.63 2.97 -2.07
CA LEU A 29 6.39 1.85 -1.17
C LEU A 29 4.94 1.81 -0.65
N LEU A 30 4.31 2.95 -0.35
CA LEU A 30 2.88 2.99 -0.02
C LEU A 30 2.00 2.52 -1.18
N GLY A 31 2.31 2.93 -2.41
CA GLY A 31 1.63 2.42 -3.61
C GLY A 31 1.76 0.90 -3.78
N ILE A 32 2.95 0.35 -3.53
CA ILE A 32 3.18 -1.10 -3.56
C ILE A 32 2.43 -1.79 -2.42
N CYS A 33 2.46 -1.24 -1.20
CA CYS A 33 1.72 -1.79 -0.06
C CYS A 33 0.23 -1.85 -0.38
N LEU A 34 -0.35 -0.79 -0.95
CA LEU A 34 -1.75 -0.77 -1.37
C LEU A 34 -2.05 -1.87 -2.39
N ALA A 35 -1.23 -2.00 -3.44
CA ALA A 35 -1.42 -3.03 -4.46
C ALA A 35 -1.35 -4.44 -3.86
N VAL A 36 -0.38 -4.72 -2.99
CA VAL A 36 -0.25 -6.00 -2.27
C VAL A 36 -1.47 -6.27 -1.40
N GLN A 37 -1.94 -5.28 -0.64
CA GLN A 37 -3.11 -5.42 0.23
C GLN A 37 -4.40 -5.70 -0.57
N ILE A 38 -4.62 -4.99 -1.68
CA ILE A 38 -5.79 -5.22 -2.56
C ILE A 38 -5.75 -6.64 -3.14
N LEU A 39 -4.62 -7.04 -3.71
CA LEU A 39 -4.48 -8.35 -4.34
C LEU A 39 -4.66 -9.47 -3.31
N THR A 40 -3.89 -9.45 -2.22
CA THR A 40 -3.98 -10.48 -1.18
C THR A 40 -5.36 -10.48 -0.51
N GLY A 41 -5.94 -9.31 -0.26
CA GLY A 41 -7.28 -9.17 0.33
C GLY A 41 -8.37 -9.76 -0.56
N LEU A 42 -8.28 -9.53 -1.87
CA LEU A 42 -9.21 -10.11 -2.85
C LEU A 42 -9.16 -11.66 -2.82
N PHE A 43 -7.97 -12.25 -2.83
CA PHE A 43 -7.83 -13.71 -2.77
C PHE A 43 -8.30 -14.28 -1.42
N LEU A 44 -8.06 -13.59 -0.31
CA LEU A 44 -8.58 -13.99 1.00
C LEU A 44 -10.12 -13.92 1.04
N ALA A 45 -10.71 -12.87 0.46
CA ALA A 45 -12.16 -12.67 0.43
C ALA A 45 -12.89 -13.77 -0.34
N MET A 46 -12.27 -14.39 -1.34
CA MET A 46 -12.84 -15.54 -2.08
C MET A 46 -13.08 -16.78 -1.20
N HIS A 47 -12.42 -16.86 -0.05
CA HIS A 47 -12.48 -18.00 0.87
C HIS A 47 -13.01 -17.66 2.27
N TYR A 48 -13.25 -16.36 2.54
CA TYR A 48 -13.72 -15.88 3.83
C TYR A 48 -15.25 -15.88 3.90
N THR A 49 -15.78 -16.21 5.08
CA THR A 49 -17.22 -16.09 5.39
C THR A 49 -17.42 -15.06 6.49
N SER A 50 -18.29 -14.07 6.27
CA SER A 50 -18.53 -12.96 7.22
C SER A 50 -19.51 -13.28 8.35
N ASP A 51 -20.12 -14.47 8.34
CA ASP A 51 -21.04 -14.90 9.39
C ASP A 51 -20.29 -15.19 10.70
N THR A 52 -20.78 -14.65 11.82
CA THR A 52 -20.11 -14.73 13.13
C THR A 52 -19.86 -16.17 13.62
N THR A 53 -20.68 -17.14 13.19
CA THR A 53 -20.50 -18.55 13.58
C THR A 53 -19.38 -19.24 12.79
N THR A 54 -19.03 -18.71 11.61
CA THR A 54 -18.05 -19.34 10.69
C THR A 54 -16.81 -18.48 10.42
N ALA A 55 -16.79 -17.20 10.81
CA ALA A 55 -15.71 -16.26 10.48
C ALA A 55 -14.32 -16.72 10.94
N PHE A 56 -14.20 -17.21 12.18
CA PHE A 56 -12.92 -17.74 12.66
C PHE A 56 -12.53 -19.03 11.92
N TYR A 57 -13.49 -19.92 11.72
CA TYR A 57 -13.26 -21.18 11.03
C TYR A 57 -12.78 -20.96 9.59
N SER A 58 -13.40 -20.05 8.83
CA SER A 58 -13.01 -19.78 7.44
C SER A 58 -11.58 -19.21 7.34
N VAL A 59 -11.12 -18.39 8.30
CA VAL A 59 -9.71 -17.97 8.37
C VAL A 59 -8.78 -19.16 8.64
N THR A 60 -9.16 -20.09 9.51
CA THR A 60 -8.36 -21.29 9.75
C THR A 60 -8.31 -22.22 8.55
N HIS A 61 -9.42 -22.36 7.83
CA HIS A 61 -9.52 -23.10 6.57
C HIS A 61 -8.62 -22.47 5.49
N ILE A 62 -8.61 -21.15 5.35
CA ILE A 62 -7.66 -20.44 4.46
C ILE A 62 -6.21 -20.83 4.79
N CYS A 63 -5.83 -20.86 6.07
CA CYS A 63 -4.45 -21.13 6.43
C CYS A 63 -4.05 -22.61 6.26
N ARG A 64 -4.99 -23.55 6.38
CA ARG A 64 -4.68 -24.98 6.42
C ARG A 64 -4.99 -25.72 5.12
N ASP A 65 -6.08 -25.34 4.46
CA ASP A 65 -6.69 -26.15 3.42
C ASP A 65 -6.64 -25.47 2.04
N VAL A 66 -6.51 -24.14 1.98
CA VAL A 66 -6.31 -23.40 0.73
C VAL A 66 -4.83 -23.41 0.32
N ASN A 67 -4.56 -23.75 -0.95
CA ASN A 67 -3.21 -23.76 -1.51
C ASN A 67 -2.52 -22.39 -1.31
N TYR A 68 -1.38 -22.38 -0.61
CA TYR A 68 -0.65 -21.17 -0.22
C TYR A 68 -1.47 -20.12 0.56
N GLY A 69 -2.64 -20.49 1.09
CA GLY A 69 -3.51 -19.56 1.80
C GLY A 69 -2.87 -19.01 3.07
N TRP A 70 -2.00 -19.79 3.74
CA TRP A 70 -1.19 -19.29 4.86
C TRP A 70 -0.25 -18.14 4.44
N ILE A 71 0.40 -18.23 3.27
CA ILE A 71 1.27 -17.16 2.74
C ILE A 71 0.43 -15.92 2.48
N LEU A 72 -0.71 -16.07 1.79
CA LEU A 72 -1.61 -14.97 1.49
C LEU A 72 -2.11 -14.29 2.76
N ARG A 73 -2.50 -15.07 3.78
CA ARG A 73 -2.93 -14.53 5.07
C ARG A 73 -1.78 -13.73 5.69
N TYR A 74 -0.63 -14.35 5.90
CA TYR A 74 0.45 -13.67 6.62
C TYR A 74 1.03 -12.48 5.85
N LEU A 75 1.03 -12.53 4.51
CA LEU A 75 1.40 -11.38 3.69
C LEU A 75 0.41 -10.24 3.85
N HIS A 76 -0.90 -10.50 3.83
CA HIS A 76 -1.92 -9.46 4.05
C HIS A 76 -1.85 -8.86 5.46
N ALA A 77 -1.61 -9.69 6.47
CA ALA A 77 -1.54 -9.25 7.86
C ALA A 77 -0.28 -8.44 8.16
N ASN A 78 0.90 -8.93 7.77
CA ASN A 78 2.15 -8.18 7.96
C ASN A 78 2.28 -7.00 6.99
N GLY A 79 1.68 -7.11 5.79
CA GLY A 79 1.59 -6.04 4.82
C GLY A 79 0.84 -4.83 5.35
N ALA A 80 -0.20 -5.03 6.17
CA ALA A 80 -0.86 -3.94 6.89
C ALA A 80 0.09 -3.22 7.85
N SER A 81 0.91 -3.95 8.63
CA SER A 81 1.92 -3.31 9.50
C SER A 81 2.97 -2.54 8.70
N MET A 82 3.46 -3.11 7.58
CA MET A 82 4.40 -2.43 6.69
C MET A 82 3.79 -1.16 6.08
N PHE A 83 2.49 -1.19 5.74
CA PHE A 83 1.76 -0.02 5.26
C PHE A 83 1.85 1.12 6.28
N PHE A 84 1.55 0.86 7.55
CA PHE A 84 1.61 1.89 8.60
C PHE A 84 3.03 2.37 8.89
N ILE A 85 4.04 1.49 8.84
CA ILE A 85 5.45 1.89 8.95
C ILE A 85 5.80 2.87 7.82
N CYS A 86 5.46 2.54 6.58
CA CYS A 86 5.68 3.41 5.43
C CYS A 86 4.93 4.74 5.57
N LEU A 87 3.68 4.71 6.06
CA LEU A 87 2.85 5.90 6.25
C LEU A 87 3.49 6.85 7.25
N PHE A 88 3.87 6.35 8.43
CA PHE A 88 4.48 7.20 9.47
C PHE A 88 5.82 7.78 9.03
N LEU A 89 6.65 7.01 8.33
CA LEU A 89 7.92 7.52 7.79
C LEU A 89 7.70 8.52 6.65
N HIS A 90 6.66 8.32 5.82
CA HIS A 90 6.28 9.27 4.76
C HIS A 90 5.81 10.61 5.33
N VAL A 91 4.96 10.58 6.36
CA VAL A 91 4.49 11.77 7.08
C VAL A 91 5.65 12.45 7.81
N GLY A 92 6.49 11.69 8.52
CA GLY A 92 7.65 12.21 9.23
C GLY A 92 8.64 12.92 8.30
N ARG A 93 8.91 12.34 7.12
CA ARG A 93 9.66 13.01 6.04
C ARG A 93 9.01 14.34 5.67
N GLY A 94 7.69 14.35 5.48
CA GLY A 94 6.95 15.54 5.06
C GLY A 94 7.04 16.68 6.07
N ILE A 95 7.05 16.37 7.36
CA ILE A 95 7.25 17.34 8.44
C ILE A 95 8.71 17.84 8.44
N TYR A 96 9.69 16.92 8.43
CA TYR A 96 11.10 17.27 8.55
C TYR A 96 11.62 18.16 7.40
N TYR A 97 11.18 17.89 6.17
CA TYR A 97 11.59 18.66 4.99
C TYR A 97 10.61 19.77 4.58
N GLY A 98 9.59 20.06 5.39
CA GLY A 98 8.62 21.12 5.08
C GLY A 98 7.72 20.83 3.86
N SER A 99 7.54 19.56 3.48
CA SER A 99 6.70 19.20 2.33
C SER A 99 5.22 19.51 2.53
N TYR A 100 4.77 19.74 3.76
CA TYR A 100 3.41 20.21 4.07
C TYR A 100 3.09 21.59 3.46
N MET A 101 4.10 22.35 3.02
CA MET A 101 3.90 23.60 2.27
C MET A 101 3.21 23.39 0.92
N PHE A 102 3.25 22.17 0.36
CA PHE A 102 2.40 21.77 -0.77
C PHE A 102 0.99 21.45 -0.26
N THR A 103 0.22 22.48 0.08
CA THR A 103 -1.03 22.39 0.86
C THR A 103 -2.04 21.40 0.28
N GLU A 104 -2.28 21.42 -1.03
CA GLU A 104 -3.23 20.50 -1.68
C GLU A 104 -2.77 19.04 -1.56
N THR A 105 -1.49 18.77 -1.84
CA THR A 105 -0.90 17.42 -1.73
C THR A 105 -0.92 16.94 -0.28
N TRP A 106 -0.62 17.82 0.67
CA TRP A 106 -0.62 17.51 2.09
C TRP A 106 -2.02 17.22 2.63
N ASN A 107 -3.02 18.03 2.26
CA ASN A 107 -4.41 17.83 2.69
C ASN A 107 -5.00 16.53 2.13
N ILE A 108 -4.71 16.19 0.87
CA ILE A 108 -5.08 14.88 0.32
C ILE A 108 -4.39 13.76 1.11
N GLY A 109 -3.12 13.93 1.48
CA GLY A 109 -2.38 12.97 2.30
C GLY A 109 -2.92 12.80 3.73
N ILE A 110 -3.59 13.80 4.30
CA ILE A 110 -4.29 13.68 5.59
C ILE A 110 -5.58 12.86 5.46
N ILE A 111 -6.27 12.97 4.32
CA ILE A 111 -7.51 12.24 4.05
C ILE A 111 -7.24 10.76 3.79
N LEU A 112 -6.12 10.46 3.12
CA LEU A 112 -5.64 9.10 2.85
C LEU A 112 -5.20 8.38 4.13
#